data_AF-A0A9D6ZRH1-F1
#
_entry.id   AF-A0A9D6ZRH1-F1
#
_cell.length_a   1.000
_cell.length_b   1.000
_cell.length_c   1.000
_cell.angle_alpha   90.00
_cell.angle_beta   90.00
_cell.angle_gamma   90.00
#
_symmetry.space_group_name_H-M   'P 1'
#
loop_
_entity.id
_entity.type
_entity.pdbx_description
1 polymer ?
#
loop_
_entity_poly.entity_id
_entity_poly.type
_entity_poly.pdbx_seq_one_letter_code
_entity_poly.pdbx_strand_id
1 'polypeptide(L)' 'MVQAAKSGAISNDEYESRYRAEVLDGLDPAAVRRELGDDAILLCWERPGAPCHRRIVARWLVEALGIGVPEAE' A
#
# COMPACT_ATOMS: atom_id res chain seq x y z
N MET A 1 4.46 -1.07 -12.82
CA MET A 1 5.34 -1.03 -11.64
C MET A 1 5.52 -2.41 -10.98
N VAL A 2 4.44 -3.10 -10.60
CA VAL A 2 4.51 -4.40 -9.87
C VAL A 2 5.37 -5.46 -10.57
N GLN A 3 5.19 -5.65 -11.88
CA GLN A 3 5.97 -6.65 -12.63
C GLN A 3 7.46 -6.32 -12.69
N ALA A 4 7.82 -5.03 -12.76
CA ALA A 4 9.21 -4.59 -12.77
C ALA A 4 9.88 -4.80 -11.40
N ALA A 5 9.15 -4.59 -10.30
CA ALA A 5 9.65 -4.91 -8.96
C ALA A 5 9.83 -6.43 -8.79
N LYS A 6 8.86 -7.23 -9.26
CA LYS A 6 8.92 -8.69 -9.19
C LYS A 6 10.05 -9.30 -10.03
N SER A 7 10.43 -8.66 -11.15
CA SER A 7 11.57 -9.10 -11.97
C SER A 7 12.92 -8.56 -11.51
N GLY A 8 12.96 -7.70 -10.48
CA GLY A 8 14.17 -7.02 -10.02
C GLY A 8 14.66 -5.90 -10.96
N ALA A 9 13.84 -5.49 -11.93
CA ALA A 9 14.17 -4.39 -12.83
C ALA A 9 14.14 -3.02 -12.13
N ILE A 10 13.42 -2.91 -11.00
CA ILE A 10 13.45 -1.78 -10.09
C ILE A 10 13.58 -2.30 -8.65
N SER A 11 14.20 -1.51 -7.76
CA SER A 11 14.30 -1.86 -6.35
C SER A 11 12.94 -1.74 -5.65
N ASN A 12 12.82 -2.35 -4.45
CA ASN A 12 11.62 -2.20 -3.63
C ASN A 12 11.39 -0.73 -3.21
N ASP A 13 12.48 -0.01 -2.91
CA ASP A 13 12.42 1.40 -2.54
C ASP A 13 11.97 2.27 -3.71
N GLU A 14 12.47 1.99 -4.92
CA GLU A 14 12.01 2.67 -6.13
C GLU A 14 10.54 2.36 -6.40
N TYR A 15 10.14 1.09 -6.29
CA TYR A 15 8.76 0.68 -6.45
C TYR A 15 7.83 1.41 -5.46
N GLU A 16 8.23 1.49 -4.19
CA GLU A 16 7.47 2.18 -3.15
C GLU A 16 7.35 3.69 -3.41
N SER A 17 8.47 4.34 -3.75
CA SER A 17 8.51 5.77 -4.07
C SER A 17 7.60 6.11 -5.26
N ARG A 18 7.70 5.31 -6.33
CA ARG A 18 6.87 5.49 -7.52
C ARG A 18 5.40 5.19 -7.27
N TYR A 19 5.09 4.14 -6.50
CA TYR A 19 3.71 3.82 -6.17
C TYR A 19 3.05 4.94 -5.37
N ARG A 20 3.79 5.58 -4.44
CA ARG A 20 3.30 6.79 -3.76
C ARG A 20 3.01 7.91 -4.75
N ALA A 21 4.03 8.31 -5.51
CA ALA A 21 3.94 9.47 -6.42
C ALA A 21 2.93 9.29 -7.56
N GLU A 22 2.86 8.12 -8.17
CA GLU A 22 2.04 7.85 -9.36
C GLU A 22 0.61 7.42 -9.03
N VAL A 23 0.35 6.92 -7.81
CA VAL A 23 -0.96 6.37 -7.42
C VAL A 23 -1.55 7.07 -6.20
N LEU A 24 -0.82 7.11 -5.08
CA LEU A 24 -1.40 7.55 -3.80
C LEU A 24 -1.49 9.07 -3.68
N ASP A 25 -0.54 9.82 -4.23
CA ASP A 25 -0.51 11.30 -4.15
C ASP A 25 -1.71 11.95 -4.87
N GLY A 26 -2.33 11.23 -5.81
CA GLY A 26 -3.54 11.66 -6.51
C GLY A 26 -4.85 11.35 -5.79
N LEU A 27 -4.81 10.67 -4.64
CA LEU A 27 -6.00 10.22 -3.90
C LEU A 27 -6.20 11.03 -2.62
N ASP A 28 -7.46 11.28 -2.27
CA ASP A 28 -7.82 11.77 -0.93
C ASP A 28 -7.91 10.57 0.03
N PRO A 29 -7.01 10.47 1.03
CA PRO A 29 -7.00 9.36 1.98
C PRO A 29 -8.29 9.27 2.79
N ALA A 30 -8.92 10.39 3.12
CA ALA A 30 -10.19 10.39 3.86
C ALA A 30 -11.34 9.88 2.99
N ALA A 31 -11.35 10.22 1.70
CA ALA A 31 -12.30 9.66 0.74
C ALA A 31 -12.10 8.15 0.58
N VAL A 32 -10.87 7.70 0.39
CA VAL A 32 -10.56 6.26 0.28
C VAL A 32 -11.00 5.50 1.53
N ARG A 33 -10.69 6.01 2.74
CA ARG A 33 -11.16 5.38 3.99
C ARG A 33 -12.67 5.27 4.05
N ARG A 34 -13.39 6.32 3.66
CA ARG A 34 -14.87 6.33 3.65
C ARG A 34 -15.43 5.32 2.65
N GLU A 35 -14.83 5.20 1.49
CA GLU A 35 -15.25 4.26 0.44
C GLU A 35 -14.95 2.79 0.79
N LEU A 36 -13.83 2.54 1.49
CA LEU A 36 -13.51 1.21 2.02
C LEU A 36 -14.52 0.79 3.10
N GLY A 37 -14.95 1.72 3.94
CA GLY A 37 -15.78 1.43 5.12
C GLY A 37 -14.95 1.01 6.35
N ASP A 38 -15.61 0.91 7.50
CA ASP A 38 -14.91 0.74 8.78
C ASP A 38 -14.34 -0.66 9.02
N ASP A 39 -14.95 -1.68 8.43
CA ASP A 39 -14.58 -3.10 8.60
C ASP A 39 -13.78 -3.66 7.40
N ALA A 40 -13.20 -2.77 6.58
CA ALA A 40 -12.46 -3.18 5.40
C ALA A 40 -11.16 -3.93 5.76
N ILE A 41 -10.89 -5.02 5.04
CA ILE A 41 -9.66 -5.80 5.16
C ILE A 41 -8.81 -5.62 3.89
N LEU A 42 -7.58 -5.14 4.05
CA LEU A 42 -6.62 -5.03 2.96
C LEU A 42 -5.99 -6.38 2.63
N LEU A 43 -6.46 -7.00 1.55
CA LEU A 43 -5.97 -8.29 1.08
C LEU A 43 -4.85 -8.13 0.05
N CYS A 44 -3.85 -8.99 0.15
CA CYS A 44 -2.80 -9.16 -0.86
C CYS A 44 -2.26 -10.58 -0.78
N TRP A 45 -1.83 -11.13 -1.91
CA TRP A 45 -1.15 -12.41 -1.96
C TRP A 45 0.21 -12.22 -2.62
N GLU A 46 1.27 -12.56 -1.89
CA GLU A 46 2.64 -12.53 -2.37
C GLU A 46 3.39 -13.75 -1.79
N ARG A 47 4.50 -14.13 -2.41
CA ARG A 47 5.35 -15.20 -1.88
C ARG A 47 5.93 -14.82 -0.52
N PRO A 48 6.23 -15.79 0.36
CA PRO A 48 6.92 -15.49 1.62
C PRO A 48 8.21 -14.69 1.39
N GLY A 49 8.40 -13.61 2.16
CA GLY A 49 9.55 -12.72 2.05
C GLY A 49 9.49 -11.69 0.90
N ALA A 50 8.44 -11.72 0.05
CA ALA A 50 8.27 -10.73 -1.00
C ALA A 50 7.72 -9.40 -0.46
N PRO A 51 8.06 -8.26 -1.09
CA PRO A 51 7.44 -6.97 -0.81
C PRO A 51 5.93 -7.05 -1.02
N CYS A 52 5.15 -6.51 -0.08
CA CYS A 52 3.69 -6.60 -0.10
C CYS A 52 3.05 -5.22 -0.26
N HIS A 53 2.28 -5.04 -1.33
CA HIS A 53 1.60 -3.78 -1.67
C HIS A 53 0.68 -3.26 -0.55
N ARG A 54 0.02 -4.17 0.19
CA ARG A 54 -0.88 -3.78 1.28
C ARG A 54 -0.18 -2.99 2.38
N ARG A 55 1.12 -3.25 2.62
CA ARG A 55 1.91 -2.54 3.64
C ARG A 55 2.14 -1.09 3.27
N ILE A 56 2.32 -0.80 1.99
CA ILE A 56 2.48 0.56 1.48
C ILE A 56 1.19 1.35 1.70
N VAL A 57 0.04 0.77 1.33
CA VAL A 57 -1.28 1.39 1.51
C VAL A 57 -1.63 1.55 3.00
N ALA A 58 -1.37 0.52 3.81
CA ALA A 58 -1.61 0.58 5.26
C ALA A 58 -0.81 1.71 5.92
N ARG A 59 0.49 1.80 5.64
CA ARG A 59 1.34 2.88 6.16
C ARG A 59 0.88 4.26 5.66
N TRP A 60 0.49 4.38 4.39
CA TRP A 60 -0.04 5.63 3.85
C TRP A 60 -1.31 6.09 4.58
N LEU A 61 -2.26 5.18 4.86
CA LEU A 61 -3.45 5.50 5.64
C LEU A 61 -3.13 5.90 7.08
N VAL A 62 -2.17 5.22 7.72
CA VAL A 62 -1.69 5.55 9.07
C VAL A 62 -1.06 6.94 9.09
N GLU A 63 -0.15 7.22 8.16
CA GLU A 63 0.56 8.50 8.05
C GLU A 63 -0.39 9.66 7.76
N ALA A 64 -1.36 9.47 6.86
CA ALA A 64 -2.24 10.55 6.42
C ALA A 64 -3.41 10.84 7.37
N LEU A 65 -3.93 9.82 8.06
CA LEU A 65 -5.16 9.93 8.86
C LEU A 65 -4.95 9.70 10.36
N GLY A 66 -3.77 9.23 10.78
CA GLY A 66 -3.49 8.91 12.18
C GLY A 66 -4.30 7.71 12.71
N ILE A 67 -4.80 6.84 11.82
CA ILE A 67 -5.58 5.64 12.19
C ILE A 67 -4.69 4.41 12.32
N GLY A 68 -5.12 3.42 13.09
CA GLY A 68 -4.46 2.10 13.16
C GLY A 68 -4.90 1.19 12.00
N VAL A 69 -3.94 0.57 11.31
CA VAL A 69 -4.18 -0.47 10.29
C VAL A 69 -3.32 -1.70 10.63
N PRO A 70 -3.75 -2.54 11.59
CA PRO A 70 -2.98 -3.69 12.05
C PRO A 70 -2.96 -4.82 10.99
N GLU A 71 -1.85 -5.57 10.93
CA GLU A 71 -1.85 -6.86 10.23
C GLU A 71 -2.53 -7.91 11.12
N ALA A 72 -3.38 -8.77 10.53
CA ALA A 72 -3.93 -9.93 11.21
C ALA A 72 -2.88 -11.06 11.24
N GLU A 73 -2.70 -11.67 12.40
CA GLU A 73 -1.85 -12.86 12.62
C GLU A 73 -2.55 -14.17 12.21
#